data_AF-A0AA42AZS2-F1
#
_entry.id   AF-A0AA42AZS2-F1
#
_cell.length_a   1.000
_cell.length_b   1.000
_cell.length_c   1.000
_cell.angle_alpha   90.00
_cell.angle_beta   90.00
_cell.angle_gamma   90.00
#
_symmetry.space_group_name_H-M   'P 1'
#
loop_
_entity.id
_entity.type
_entity.pdbx_description
1 polymer ?
#
loop_
_entity_poly.entity_id
_entity_poly.type
_entity_poly.pdbx_seq_one_letter_code
_entity_poly.pdbx_strand_id
1 'polypeptide(L)' 'MENLVRDYLGFEGVRKDERIGRSNWNAKYLSCDQVQYATVDAHASFEIGKKVRAWKYEN' A
#
# COMPACT_ATOMS: atom_id res chain seq x y z
N MET A 1 0.18 -6.23 2.75
CA MET A 1 -0.64 -4.99 2.80
C MET A 1 -2.11 -5.30 3.02
N GLU A 2 -2.76 -6.09 2.16
CA GLU A 2 -4.21 -6.33 2.20
C GLU A 2 -4.73 -6.76 3.59
N ASN A 3 -4.07 -7.74 4.21
CA ASN A 3 -4.40 -8.16 5.58
C ASN A 3 -4.23 -7.02 6.59
N LEU A 4 -3.15 -6.24 6.51
CA LEU A 4 -2.93 -5.12 7.43
C LEU A 4 -4.00 -4.04 7.29
N VAL A 5 -4.43 -3.74 6.06
CA VAL A 5 -5.51 -2.78 5.82
C VAL A 5 -6.82 -3.27 6.42
N ARG A 6 -7.17 -4.54 6.21
CA ARG A 6 -8.36 -5.13 6.84
C ARG A 6 -8.27 -5.08 8.36
N ASP A 7 -7.16 -5.54 8.93
CA ASP A 7 -7.03 -5.76 10.37
C ASP A 7 -6.91 -4.43 11.15
N TYR A 8 -6.25 -3.41 10.59
CA TYR A 8 -6.02 -2.13 11.26
C TYR A 8 -6.98 -1.00 10.85
N LEU A 9 -7.48 -1.01 9.61
CA LEU A 9 -8.35 0.03 9.08
C LEU A 9 -9.80 -0.44 8.86
N GLY A 10 -10.07 -1.75 8.94
CA GLY A 10 -11.42 -2.31 8.75
C GLY A 10 -11.92 -2.28 7.31
N PHE A 11 -11.07 -1.96 6.34
CA PHE A 11 -11.43 -1.93 4.93
C PHE A 11 -11.19 -3.28 4.27
N GLU A 12 -12.24 -3.84 3.68
CA GLU A 12 -12.16 -5.01 2.81
C GLU A 12 -12.02 -4.58 1.34
N GLY A 13 -11.53 -5.50 0.50
CA GLY A 13 -11.52 -5.30 -0.95
C GLY A 13 -10.29 -4.59 -1.51
N VAL A 14 -9.33 -4.14 -0.68
CA VAL A 14 -8.00 -3.78 -1.18
C VAL A 14 -7.37 -5.03 -1.77
N ARG A 15 -7.22 -5.03 -3.09
CA ARG A 15 -6.55 -6.10 -3.85
C ARG A 15 -5.32 -5.58 -4.56
N LYS A 16 -4.17 -6.16 -4.28
CA LYS A 16 -2.92 -5.88 -4.98
C LYS A 16 -2.82 -6.83 -6.17
N ASP A 17 -3.18 -6.34 -7.36
CA ASP A 17 -3.05 -7.11 -8.60
C ASP A 17 -1.58 -7.49 -8.82
N GLU A 18 -1.28 -8.79 -8.80
CA GLU A 18 0.08 -9.32 -8.96
C GLU A 18 0.72 -8.93 -10.29
N ARG A 19 -0.08 -8.76 -11.34
CA ARG A 19 0.43 -8.36 -12.67
C ARG A 19 1.00 -6.95 -12.64
N ILE A 20 0.36 -6.05 -11.88
CA ILE A 20 0.86 -4.70 -11.65
C ILE A 20 2.04 -4.75 -10.68
N GLY A 21 1.92 -5.50 -9.58
CA GLY A 21 2.98 -5.66 -8.59
C GLY A 21 4.29 -6.19 -9.16
N ARG A 22 4.23 -7.07 -10.17
CA ARG A 22 5.39 -7.67 -10.86
C ARG A 22 5.67 -7.08 -12.23
N SER A 23 5.02 -5.97 -12.58
CA SER A 23 5.26 -5.26 -13.85
C SER A 23 6.64 -4.58 -13.87
N ASN A 24 7.01 -3.99 -15.02
CA ASN A 24 8.28 -3.26 -15.13
C ASN A 24 8.23 -1.91 -14.41
N TRP A 25 8.66 -1.88 -13.15
CA TRP A 25 8.77 -0.66 -12.34
C TRP A 25 9.96 0.24 -12.71
N ASN A 26 10.88 -0.25 -13.55
CA ASN A 26 11.99 0.53 -14.09
C ASN A 26 11.67 1.18 -15.44
N ALA A 27 10.42 1.14 -15.88
CA ALA A 27 9.99 1.79 -17.10
C ALA A 27 10.21 3.30 -17.01
N LYS A 28 10.59 3.93 -18.15
CA LYS A 28 10.78 5.39 -18.24
C LYS A 28 9.53 6.17 -17.80
N TYR A 29 8.35 5.60 -18.07
CA TYR A 29 7.05 6.11 -17.61
C TYR A 29 6.26 4.94 -17.05
N LEU A 30 5.62 5.16 -15.90
CA LEU A 30 4.72 4.20 -15.28
C LEU A 30 3.34 4.30 -15.91
N SER A 31 2.62 3.18 -15.98
CA SER A 31 1.20 3.19 -16.33
C SER A 31 0.36 3.82 -15.20
N CYS A 32 -0.85 4.26 -15.52
CA CYS A 32 -1.79 4.75 -14.51
C CYS A 32 -2.06 3.70 -13.42
N ASP A 33 -2.13 2.41 -13.79
CA ASP A 33 -2.34 1.31 -12.85
C ASP A 33 -1.15 1.16 -11.89
N GLN A 34 0.09 1.28 -12.38
CA GLN A 34 1.28 1.27 -11.53
C GLN A 34 1.28 2.47 -10.56
N VAL A 35 0.93 3.67 -11.04
CA VAL A 35 0.83 4.85 -10.19
C VAL A 35 -0.24 4.67 -9.11
N GLN A 36 -1.43 4.22 -9.49
CA GLN A 36 -2.52 3.96 -8.54
C GLN A 36 -2.12 2.90 -7.51
N TYR A 37 -1.52 1.79 -7.96
CA TYR A 37 -1.07 0.71 -7.09
C TYR A 37 -0.06 1.22 -6.03
N ALA A 38 0.96 1.96 -6.45
CA ALA A 38 1.98 2.48 -5.55
C ALA A 38 1.42 3.52 -4.56
N THR A 39 0.57 4.43 -5.04
CA THR A 39 0.00 5.50 -4.21
C THR A 39 -0.99 4.96 -3.17
N VAL A 40 -1.83 3.98 -3.54
CA VAL A 40 -2.73 3.30 -2.59
C VAL A 40 -1.93 2.56 -1.52
N ASP A 41 -0.86 1.86 -1.89
CA ASP A 41 0.01 1.13 -0.94
C ASP A 41 0.69 2.09 0.05
N ALA A 42 1.20 3.22 -0.43
CA ALA A 42 1.83 4.24 0.40
C ALA A 42 0.81 4.92 1.34
N HIS A 43 -0.37 5.27 0.84
CA HIS A 43 -1.42 5.88 1.65
C HIS A 43 -1.94 4.93 2.74
N ALA A 44 -2.21 3.67 2.38
CA ALA A 44 -2.60 2.64 3.34
C ALA A 44 -1.56 2.45 4.45
N SER A 45 -0.27 2.38 4.08
CA SER A 45 0.83 2.29 5.03
C SER A 45 0.85 3.46 6.00
N PHE A 46 0.65 4.69 5.50
CA PHE A 46 0.61 5.89 6.32
C PHE A 46 -0.55 5.88 7.32
N GLU A 47 -1.75 5.52 6.88
CA GLU A 47 -2.92 5.44 7.76
C GLU A 47 -2.77 4.34 8.82
N ILE A 48 -2.21 3.18 8.45
CA ILE A 48 -1.86 2.12 9.42
C ILE A 48 -0.83 2.65 10.42
N GLY A 49 0.24 3.31 9.95
CA GLY A 49 1.26 3.91 10.79
C GLY A 49 0.69 4.92 11.79
N LYS A 50 -0.27 5.73 11.37
CA LYS A 50 -1.04 6.63 12.24
C LYS A 50 -1.85 5.88 13.28
N LYS A 51 -2.57 4.84 12.86
CA LYS A 51 -3.40 4.00 13.72
C LYS A 51 -2.60 3.34 14.84
N VAL A 52 -1.41 2.83 14.52
CA VAL A 52 -0.54 2.13 15.48
C VAL A 52 0.45 3.06 16.19
N ARG A 53 0.43 4.37 15.91
CA ARG A 53 1.40 5.36 16.43
C ARG A 53 2.84 4.92 16.17
N ALA A 54 3.15 4.53 14.94
CA ALA A 54 4.44 3.95 14.55
C ALA A 54 5.68 4.81 14.90
N TRP A 55 5.51 6.12 15.09
CA TRP A 55 6.59 7.02 15.54
C TRP A 55 6.97 6.86 17.02
N LYS A 56 6.19 6.11 17.81
CA LYS A 56 6.49 5.77 19.22
C LYS A 56 7.18 4.41 19.36
N TYR A 57 7.84 3.94 18.29
CA TYR A 57 8.59 2.71 18.33
C TYR A 57 9.77 2.87 19.30
N GLU A 58 9.71 2.18 20.45
CA GLU A 58 10.80 2.11 21.41
C GLU A 58 11.68 0.89 21.08
N ASN A 59 13.00 1.11 21.00
CA ASN A 59 14.02 0.08 20.75
C ASN A 59 14.39 -0.64 22.04
#